data_AF-B0R513-F1
#
_entry.id   AF-B0R513-F1
#
_cell.length_a   1.000
_cell.length_b   1.000
_cell.length_c   1.000
_cell.angle_alpha   90.00
_cell.angle_beta   90.00
_cell.angle_gamma   90.00
#
_symmetry.space_group_name_H-M   'P 1'
#
loop_
_entity.id
_entity.type
_entity.pdbx_description
1 polymer ?
#
loop_
_entity_poly.entity_id
_entity_poly.type
_entity_poly.pdbx_seq_one_letter_code
_entity_poly.pdbx_strand_id
1 'polypeptide(L)'
;MNSDRAHTTTSDPQPVSLVCDRDGTIRNWNAAVAAAAPGDHPTDGTHLADVLSIDDPQSLIEAAQTHGTATAEGGFAHAPTTQYDFHASRLVDGRITIHGTATTPPDIRQASWVDRVTDAFVAVDNDARITYVNAEAESLLSAAESATPDTLLGCPLWEVLPASVGPRFRDAYRTAVDSQDAVSFTGHYDPADAVIEARLFPSSSGVSVYLQDITERHTHLETIEKRERVLRRLYEETAETNRQPAARADTMLAIGCDFLGVAYGTLSEVSDDTYEFKHVRAPPHADVSEGTVVPLSETCCERVVTTEQTVVFSDVEDATTPPEFVVPGPPEGVSVGSYIGAPLFADGDLYGTLCFYDPDPQPEPFSDWAVTIVDLMAQWLTAELTDRHIRTQLEERNERLEDFASIVSHDIRNPLNVASGSLELAADSGAPEHFDRCRRAIERMNALVDDLLVLARTGCSAAEREPVDLAAVADDAWSTVDTDAATLTVTATTRVSADRSRLQELLANLFRNAVEHGSQPAADEPVTVTVGDAPGGFYVADDGRGIPESDRDTVFDHGFTTSADGTGFGLSIVRDVADAHDWTVSVTTSDDGGARLTITGTDAPTHE
;
A
#
# COMPACT_ATOMS: atom_id res chain seq x y z
N MET A 1 -47.44 -28.73 -4.25
CA MET A 1 -48.90 -28.86 -4.45
C MET A 1 -49.21 -28.19 -5.78
N ASN A 2 -49.51 -29.01 -6.80
CA ASN A 2 -50.02 -28.56 -8.09
C ASN A 2 -51.38 -27.89 -7.87
N SER A 3 -51.52 -26.63 -8.27
CA SER A 3 -52.83 -26.06 -8.58
C SER A 3 -52.89 -25.78 -10.08
N ASP A 4 -53.77 -26.55 -10.74
CA ASP A 4 -54.22 -26.32 -12.11
C ASP A 4 -54.72 -24.88 -12.26
N ARG A 5 -53.97 -24.05 -12.98
CA ARG A 5 -54.51 -22.84 -13.60
C ARG A 5 -54.94 -23.20 -15.02
N ALA A 6 -56.25 -23.27 -15.19
CA ALA A 6 -56.90 -23.45 -16.48
C ALA A 6 -56.32 -22.48 -17.52
N HIS A 7 -55.79 -23.04 -18.61
CA HIS A 7 -55.51 -22.31 -19.83
C HIS A 7 -56.83 -21.82 -20.43
N THR A 8 -57.22 -20.58 -20.15
CA THR A 8 -58.08 -19.83 -21.06
C THR A 8 -57.19 -19.37 -22.21
N THR A 9 -57.16 -20.16 -23.28
CA THR A 9 -56.76 -19.70 -24.61
C THR A 9 -57.63 -18.51 -24.98
N THR A 10 -57.10 -17.29 -24.91
CA THR A 10 -57.61 -16.11 -25.60
C THR A 10 -57.53 -16.44 -27.09
N SER A 11 -58.64 -16.91 -27.67
CA SER A 11 -58.72 -17.08 -29.12
C SER A 11 -58.63 -15.70 -29.75
N ASP A 12 -57.79 -15.56 -30.79
CA ASP A 12 -57.85 -14.43 -31.70
C ASP A 12 -59.32 -14.09 -32.03
N PRO A 13 -59.70 -12.80 -32.08
CA PRO A 13 -61.07 -12.42 -32.45
C PRO A 13 -61.38 -13.06 -33.80
N GLN A 14 -62.33 -13.99 -33.80
CA GLN A 14 -62.67 -14.71 -35.03
C GLN A 14 -63.16 -13.71 -36.08
N PRO A 15 -62.71 -13.82 -37.34
CA PRO A 15 -63.14 -12.92 -38.38
C PRO A 15 -64.66 -12.97 -38.52
N VAL A 16 -65.30 -11.81 -38.56
CA VAL A 16 -66.75 -11.71 -38.76
C VAL A 16 -67.06 -12.04 -40.21
N SER A 17 -68.11 -12.83 -40.46
CA SER A 17 -68.49 -13.25 -41.80
C SER A 17 -70.01 -13.21 -41.94
N LEU A 18 -70.49 -12.49 -42.96
CA LEU A 18 -71.92 -12.37 -43.27
C LEU A 18 -72.17 -12.46 -44.78
N VAL A 19 -73.33 -12.97 -45.16
CA VAL A 19 -73.77 -13.13 -46.56
C VAL A 19 -75.08 -12.38 -46.74
N CYS A 20 -75.15 -11.52 -47.75
CA CYS A 20 -76.36 -10.78 -48.11
C CYS A 20 -76.73 -10.94 -49.59
N ASP A 21 -78.01 -10.69 -49.87
CA ASP A 21 -78.54 -10.60 -51.22
C ASP A 21 -78.13 -9.27 -51.89
N ARG A 22 -78.44 -9.15 -53.19
CA ARG A 22 -78.08 -7.95 -53.98
C ARG A 22 -78.73 -6.67 -53.50
N ASP A 23 -79.84 -6.79 -52.78
CA ASP A 23 -80.58 -5.69 -52.18
C ASP A 23 -80.11 -5.39 -50.74
N GLY A 24 -79.04 -6.02 -50.26
CA GLY A 24 -78.49 -5.81 -48.92
C GLY A 24 -79.15 -6.61 -47.81
N THR A 25 -80.12 -7.48 -48.11
CA THR A 25 -80.77 -8.34 -47.11
C THR A 25 -79.83 -9.45 -46.64
N ILE A 26 -79.51 -9.50 -45.35
CA ILE A 26 -78.64 -10.52 -44.76
C ILE A 26 -79.37 -11.87 -44.71
N ARG A 27 -78.69 -12.93 -45.18
CA ARG A 27 -79.18 -14.31 -45.24
C ARG A 27 -78.45 -15.26 -44.32
N ASN A 28 -77.20 -14.98 -44.00
CA ASN A 28 -76.39 -15.84 -43.14
C ASN A 28 -75.27 -15.04 -42.47
N TRP A 29 -74.83 -15.47 -41.29
CA TRP A 29 -73.72 -14.89 -40.55
C TRP A 29 -73.11 -15.92 -39.60
N ASN A 30 -71.83 -15.74 -39.24
CA ASN A 30 -71.18 -16.59 -38.25
C ASN A 30 -71.41 -16.09 -36.81
N ALA A 31 -71.09 -16.93 -35.83
CA ALA A 31 -71.23 -16.58 -34.41
C ALA A 31 -70.40 -15.35 -33.99
N ALA A 32 -69.31 -15.06 -34.71
CA ALA A 32 -68.48 -13.87 -34.46
C ALA A 32 -69.23 -12.56 -34.75
N VAL A 33 -70.10 -12.52 -35.77
CA VAL A 33 -70.97 -11.37 -36.07
C VAL A 33 -71.95 -11.12 -34.92
N ALA A 34 -72.49 -12.21 -34.34
CA ALA A 34 -73.32 -12.07 -33.15
C ALA A 34 -72.50 -11.50 -31.98
N ALA A 35 -71.34 -12.08 -31.69
CA ALA A 35 -70.48 -11.56 -30.61
C ALA A 35 -70.07 -10.07 -30.80
N ALA A 36 -69.86 -9.63 -32.05
CA ALA A 36 -69.46 -8.26 -32.39
C ALA A 36 -70.59 -7.22 -32.31
N ALA A 37 -71.86 -7.64 -32.31
CA ALA A 37 -73.04 -6.76 -32.29
C ALA A 37 -74.06 -7.12 -31.19
N PRO A 38 -73.70 -7.07 -29.89
CA PRO A 38 -74.60 -7.40 -28.79
C PRO A 38 -75.80 -6.44 -28.72
N GLY A 39 -76.97 -6.90 -29.16
CA GLY A 39 -78.23 -6.13 -29.17
C GLY A 39 -78.84 -5.92 -30.54
N ASP A 40 -78.04 -6.04 -31.61
CA ASP A 40 -78.42 -5.81 -33.02
C ASP A 40 -78.01 -6.99 -33.91
N HIS A 41 -78.00 -8.19 -33.33
CA HIS A 41 -77.67 -9.40 -34.08
C HIS A 41 -78.61 -9.50 -35.29
N PRO A 42 -78.09 -9.75 -36.51
CA PRO A 42 -78.93 -9.91 -37.68
C PRO A 42 -79.99 -10.99 -37.43
N THR A 43 -81.20 -10.72 -37.89
CA THR A 43 -82.29 -11.70 -38.00
C THR A 43 -82.55 -11.95 -39.47
N ASP A 44 -83.22 -13.05 -39.83
CA ASP A 44 -83.53 -13.32 -41.23
C ASP A 44 -84.39 -12.18 -41.81
N GLY A 45 -83.84 -11.48 -42.82
CA GLY A 45 -84.45 -10.28 -43.40
C GLY A 45 -83.89 -8.93 -42.94
N THR A 46 -82.93 -8.89 -42.01
CA THR A 46 -82.25 -7.64 -41.61
C THR A 46 -81.39 -7.07 -42.74
N HIS A 47 -81.40 -5.76 -42.95
CA HIS A 47 -80.61 -5.11 -43.99
C HIS A 47 -79.19 -4.76 -43.51
N LEU A 48 -78.20 -4.83 -44.40
CA LEU A 48 -76.78 -4.60 -44.07
C LEU A 48 -76.53 -3.23 -43.40
N ALA A 49 -77.25 -2.21 -43.85
CA ALA A 49 -77.14 -0.85 -43.31
C ALA A 49 -77.60 -0.69 -41.86
N ASP A 50 -78.39 -1.65 -41.35
CA ASP A 50 -78.82 -1.64 -39.94
C ASP A 50 -77.77 -2.29 -39.03
N VAL A 51 -76.85 -3.09 -39.59
CA VAL A 51 -75.86 -3.87 -38.84
C VAL A 51 -74.48 -3.24 -38.89
N LEU A 52 -74.05 -2.76 -40.06
CA LEU A 52 -72.74 -2.14 -40.26
C LEU A 52 -72.83 -0.62 -40.21
N SER A 53 -71.93 0.00 -39.44
CA SER A 53 -71.68 1.43 -39.44
C SER A 53 -70.49 1.71 -40.35
N ILE A 54 -70.77 1.79 -41.65
CA ILE A 54 -69.84 2.19 -42.72
C ILE A 54 -70.47 3.33 -43.52
N ASP A 55 -69.65 4.16 -44.16
CA ASP A 55 -70.10 5.41 -44.82
C ASP A 55 -71.21 5.18 -45.87
N ASP A 56 -71.13 4.10 -46.65
CA ASP A 56 -72.16 3.69 -47.59
C ASP A 56 -72.19 2.15 -47.80
N PRO A 57 -73.06 1.44 -47.06
CA PRO A 57 -73.19 -0.02 -47.17
C PRO A 57 -73.66 -0.48 -48.55
N GLN A 58 -74.42 0.34 -49.27
CA GLN A 58 -74.95 -0.03 -50.58
C GLN A 58 -73.87 0.12 -51.67
N SER A 59 -73.03 1.14 -51.59
CA SER A 59 -71.86 1.26 -52.45
C SER A 59 -70.89 0.08 -52.31
N LEU A 60 -70.72 -0.48 -51.11
CA LEU A 60 -69.90 -1.69 -50.90
C LEU A 60 -70.45 -2.90 -51.68
N ILE A 61 -71.77 -3.08 -51.64
CA ILE A 61 -72.46 -4.15 -52.37
C ILE A 61 -72.36 -3.94 -53.88
N GLU A 62 -72.66 -2.73 -54.37
CA GLU A 62 -72.62 -2.38 -55.79
C GLU A 62 -71.20 -2.51 -56.38
N ALA A 63 -70.19 -2.10 -55.63
CA ALA A 63 -68.79 -2.26 -56.01
C ALA A 63 -68.38 -3.73 -56.07
N ALA A 64 -68.74 -4.55 -55.09
CA ALA A 64 -68.49 -5.99 -55.12
C ALA A 64 -69.25 -6.68 -56.28
N GLN A 65 -70.46 -6.22 -56.60
CA GLN A 65 -71.23 -6.71 -57.75
C GLN A 65 -70.58 -6.35 -59.08
N THR A 66 -69.99 -5.16 -59.21
CA THR A 66 -69.42 -4.69 -60.47
C THR A 66 -68.00 -5.23 -60.69
N HIS A 67 -67.17 -5.18 -59.66
CA HIS A 67 -65.73 -5.46 -59.73
C HIS A 67 -65.33 -6.83 -59.17
N GLY A 68 -66.27 -7.58 -58.58
CA GLY A 68 -66.04 -8.91 -58.01
C GLY A 68 -65.61 -8.88 -56.54
N THR A 69 -64.91 -7.82 -56.10
CA THR A 69 -64.51 -7.56 -54.72
C THR A 69 -64.57 -6.07 -54.40
N ALA A 70 -64.78 -5.71 -53.13
CA ALA A 70 -64.72 -4.34 -52.64
C ALA A 70 -64.33 -4.32 -51.15
N THR A 71 -63.81 -3.20 -50.67
CA THR A 71 -63.41 -3.03 -49.26
C THR A 71 -64.03 -1.78 -48.65
N ALA A 72 -64.33 -1.82 -47.36
CA ALA A 72 -64.77 -0.67 -46.59
C ALA A 72 -64.23 -0.77 -45.16
N GLU A 73 -63.88 0.36 -44.56
CA GLU A 73 -63.52 0.45 -43.14
C GLU A 73 -64.72 0.97 -42.34
N GLY A 74 -64.91 0.46 -41.13
CA GLY A 74 -65.89 1.01 -40.18
C GLY A 74 -66.17 0.05 -39.04
N GLY A 75 -67.39 0.06 -38.49
CA GLY A 75 -67.72 -0.75 -37.31
C GLY A 75 -69.10 -1.40 -37.39
N PHE A 76 -69.57 -1.92 -36.25
CA PHE A 76 -70.97 -2.35 -36.08
C PHE A 76 -71.78 -1.22 -35.43
N ALA A 77 -73.05 -1.06 -35.84
CA ALA A 77 -73.92 0.06 -35.45
C ALA A 77 -74.00 0.30 -33.92
N HIS A 78 -73.98 -0.77 -33.12
CA HIS A 78 -74.07 -0.71 -31.66
C HIS A 78 -72.74 -1.04 -30.93
N ALA A 79 -71.63 -1.16 -31.68
CA ALA A 79 -70.27 -1.33 -31.14
C ALA A 79 -69.23 -0.48 -31.91
N PRO A 80 -69.39 0.87 -31.93
CA PRO A 80 -68.60 1.76 -32.80
C PRO A 80 -67.12 1.90 -32.40
N THR A 81 -66.71 1.39 -31.23
CA THR A 81 -65.33 1.50 -30.72
C THR A 81 -64.37 0.46 -31.30
N THR A 82 -64.89 -0.62 -31.91
CA THR A 82 -64.07 -1.62 -32.59
C THR A 82 -64.13 -1.36 -34.09
N GLN A 83 -63.00 -0.95 -34.67
CA GLN A 83 -62.87 -0.74 -36.11
C GLN A 83 -62.60 -2.09 -36.79
N TYR A 84 -63.16 -2.26 -37.98
CA TYR A 84 -63.04 -3.43 -38.82
C TYR A 84 -62.68 -3.02 -40.25
N ASP A 85 -61.82 -3.80 -40.86
CA ASP A 85 -61.59 -3.78 -42.30
C ASP A 85 -62.50 -4.84 -42.93
N PHE A 86 -63.55 -4.39 -43.63
CA PHE A 86 -64.49 -5.26 -44.32
C PHE A 86 -64.06 -5.49 -45.77
N HIS A 87 -64.03 -6.75 -46.17
CA HIS A 87 -63.80 -7.19 -47.54
C HIS A 87 -65.03 -7.94 -48.06
N ALA A 88 -65.72 -7.33 -49.02
CA ALA A 88 -66.86 -7.86 -49.73
C ALA A 88 -66.42 -8.58 -51.02
N SER A 89 -67.03 -9.72 -51.33
CA SER A 89 -66.79 -10.46 -52.58
C SER A 89 -68.06 -11.12 -53.11
N ARG A 90 -68.19 -11.18 -54.44
CA ARG A 90 -69.36 -11.73 -55.13
C ARG A 90 -69.25 -13.25 -55.27
N LEU A 91 -70.27 -13.96 -54.80
CA LEU A 91 -70.42 -15.41 -54.96
C LEU A 91 -70.97 -15.78 -56.35
N VAL A 92 -70.79 -17.05 -56.73
CA VAL A 92 -71.20 -17.58 -58.06
C VAL A 92 -72.72 -17.49 -58.29
N ASP A 93 -73.51 -17.56 -57.22
CA ASP A 93 -74.97 -17.42 -57.25
C ASP A 93 -75.45 -15.96 -57.26
N GLY A 94 -74.53 -15.00 -57.24
CA GLY A 94 -74.82 -13.57 -57.30
C GLY A 94 -75.10 -12.88 -55.97
N ARG A 95 -74.94 -13.58 -54.83
CA ARG A 95 -74.94 -12.99 -53.48
C ARG A 95 -73.57 -12.42 -53.10
N ILE A 96 -73.51 -11.60 -52.06
CA ILE A 96 -72.27 -10.98 -51.57
C ILE A 96 -71.89 -11.58 -50.21
N THR A 97 -70.64 -12.02 -50.07
CA THR A 97 -70.05 -12.38 -48.76
C THR A 97 -69.16 -11.24 -48.29
N ILE A 98 -69.25 -10.88 -47.01
CA ILE A 98 -68.49 -9.81 -46.39
C ILE A 98 -67.73 -10.41 -45.20
N HIS A 99 -66.41 -10.27 -45.22
CA HIS A 99 -65.51 -10.69 -44.16
C HIS A 99 -64.90 -9.46 -43.49
N GLY A 100 -64.97 -9.37 -42.17
CA GLY A 100 -64.36 -8.29 -41.41
C GLY A 100 -63.27 -8.80 -40.47
N THR A 101 -62.14 -8.10 -40.43
CA THR A 101 -61.09 -8.30 -39.43
C THR A 101 -61.00 -7.07 -38.55
N ALA A 102 -61.05 -7.24 -37.23
CA ALA A 102 -60.93 -6.12 -36.31
C ALA A 102 -59.53 -5.49 -36.43
N THR A 103 -59.47 -4.17 -36.53
CA THR A 103 -58.24 -3.37 -36.71
C THR A 103 -57.86 -2.54 -35.50
N THR A 104 -58.37 -2.88 -34.30
CA THR A 104 -57.96 -2.20 -33.06
C THR A 104 -56.42 -2.18 -32.95
N PRO A 105 -55.77 -1.02 -32.72
CA PRO A 105 -54.34 -0.99 -32.44
C PRO A 105 -54.04 -1.89 -31.23
N PRO A 106 -52.89 -2.57 -31.19
CA PRO A 106 -52.58 -3.49 -30.12
C PRO A 106 -52.58 -2.74 -28.78
N ASP A 107 -53.51 -3.14 -27.93
CA ASP A 107 -53.58 -2.73 -26.54
C ASP A 107 -52.26 -3.19 -25.87
N ILE A 108 -51.41 -2.25 -25.44
CA ILE A 108 -50.10 -2.52 -24.80
C ILE A 108 -50.26 -3.36 -23.51
N ARG A 109 -51.50 -3.58 -23.04
CA ARG A 109 -51.84 -4.47 -21.93
C ARG A 109 -51.53 -5.96 -22.13
N GLN A 110 -50.99 -6.40 -23.26
CA GLN A 110 -50.41 -7.76 -23.42
C GLN A 110 -48.89 -7.83 -23.16
N ALA A 111 -48.32 -6.93 -22.37
CA ALA A 111 -46.90 -6.95 -21.98
C ALA A 111 -46.56 -7.92 -20.82
N SER A 112 -47.08 -9.16 -20.82
CA SER A 112 -46.76 -10.15 -19.76
C SER A 112 -45.27 -10.56 -19.70
N TRP A 113 -44.47 -10.14 -20.69
CA TRP A 113 -43.02 -10.36 -20.73
C TRP A 113 -42.24 -9.21 -20.08
N VAL A 114 -42.75 -7.97 -20.13
CA VAL A 114 -42.08 -6.80 -19.53
C VAL A 114 -42.21 -6.85 -18.00
N ASP A 115 -43.34 -7.35 -17.49
CA ASP A 115 -43.55 -7.65 -16.07
C ASP A 115 -42.65 -8.80 -15.54
N ARG A 116 -41.82 -9.43 -16.39
CA ARG A 116 -40.83 -10.45 -15.98
C ARG A 116 -39.39 -9.93 -16.06
N VAL A 117 -39.20 -8.73 -16.57
CA VAL A 117 -37.89 -8.09 -16.65
C VAL A 117 -37.57 -7.53 -15.27
N THR A 118 -36.38 -7.84 -14.76
CA THR A 118 -35.90 -7.39 -13.44
C THR A 118 -35.49 -5.92 -13.41
N ASP A 119 -35.32 -5.32 -14.59
CA ASP A 119 -35.01 -3.90 -14.74
C ASP A 119 -36.31 -3.07 -14.80
N ALA A 120 -36.25 -1.83 -14.33
CA ALA A 120 -37.36 -0.91 -14.37
C ALA A 120 -37.63 -0.47 -15.83
N PHE A 121 -38.88 -0.57 -16.27
CA PHE A 121 -39.32 -0.21 -17.62
C PHE A 121 -40.48 0.78 -17.59
N VAL A 122 -40.36 1.83 -18.41
CA VAL A 122 -41.39 2.86 -18.61
C VAL A 122 -41.58 3.10 -20.10
N ALA A 123 -42.82 3.08 -20.59
CA ALA A 123 -43.13 3.56 -21.93
C ALA A 123 -43.84 4.91 -21.87
N VAL A 124 -43.47 5.82 -22.76
CA VAL A 124 -44.12 7.14 -22.90
C VAL A 124 -44.58 7.36 -24.32
N ASP A 125 -45.67 8.11 -24.51
CA ASP A 125 -46.13 8.55 -25.82
C ASP A 125 -45.29 9.72 -26.37
N ASN A 126 -45.64 10.23 -27.55
CA ASN A 126 -44.95 11.35 -28.20
C ASN A 126 -45.02 12.66 -27.39
N ASP A 127 -46.01 12.81 -26.50
CA ASP A 127 -46.15 13.95 -25.60
C ASP A 127 -45.41 13.73 -24.26
N ALA A 128 -44.58 12.69 -24.18
CA ALA A 128 -43.84 12.27 -23.00
C ALA A 128 -44.74 11.91 -21.80
N ARG A 129 -45.97 11.45 -22.06
CA ARG A 129 -46.88 10.93 -21.03
C ARG A 129 -46.67 9.44 -20.86
N ILE A 130 -46.61 8.99 -19.61
CA ILE A 130 -46.41 7.60 -19.26
C ILE A 130 -47.63 6.78 -19.71
N THR A 131 -47.39 5.80 -20.60
CA THR A 131 -48.42 4.89 -21.11
C THR A 131 -48.33 3.50 -20.48
N TYR A 132 -47.17 3.12 -19.96
CA TYR A 132 -46.95 1.87 -19.26
C TYR A 132 -45.77 1.96 -18.28
N VAL A 133 -45.85 1.23 -17.18
CA VAL A 133 -44.82 1.08 -16.14
C VAL A 133 -44.88 -0.38 -15.65
N ASN A 134 -43.74 -1.05 -15.48
CA ASN A 134 -43.68 -2.36 -14.81
C ASN A 134 -43.52 -2.21 -13.28
N ALA A 135 -43.70 -3.30 -12.53
CA ALA A 135 -43.62 -3.27 -11.07
C ALA A 135 -42.29 -2.72 -10.54
N GLU A 136 -41.18 -3.02 -11.21
CA GLU A 136 -39.84 -2.56 -10.88
C GLU A 136 -39.71 -1.04 -11.04
N ALA A 137 -40.24 -0.47 -12.14
CA ALA A 137 -40.27 0.97 -12.34
C ALA A 137 -41.24 1.68 -11.39
N GLU A 138 -42.38 1.06 -11.04
CA GLU A 138 -43.26 1.60 -9.99
C GLU A 138 -42.52 1.69 -8.65
N SER A 139 -41.75 0.66 -8.28
CA SER A 139 -40.94 0.67 -7.05
C SER A 139 -39.84 1.73 -7.07
N LEU A 140 -39.13 1.91 -8.19
CA LEU A 140 -38.07 2.90 -8.32
C LEU A 140 -38.61 4.35 -8.34
N LEU A 141 -39.72 4.58 -9.03
CA LEU A 141 -40.32 5.91 -9.16
C LEU A 141 -41.11 6.32 -7.92
N SER A 142 -41.73 5.38 -7.20
CA SER A 142 -42.42 5.66 -5.92
C SER A 142 -41.48 5.98 -4.76
N ALA A 143 -40.17 5.71 -4.90
CA ALA A 143 -39.16 6.22 -3.97
C ALA A 143 -39.09 7.77 -3.99
N ALA A 144 -39.51 8.42 -5.08
CA ALA A 144 -39.68 9.86 -5.12
C ALA A 144 -41.02 10.25 -4.45
N GLU A 145 -40.99 11.16 -3.46
CA GLU A 145 -42.16 11.59 -2.67
C GLU A 145 -43.37 12.09 -3.51
N SER A 146 -43.16 12.37 -4.80
CA SER A 146 -44.13 12.93 -5.73
C SER A 146 -45.06 11.93 -6.43
N ALA A 147 -44.81 10.61 -6.32
CA ALA A 147 -45.43 9.62 -7.21
C ALA A 147 -46.11 8.46 -6.46
N THR A 148 -47.38 8.19 -6.80
CA THR A 148 -48.10 7.00 -6.33
C THR A 148 -48.45 6.08 -7.51
N PRO A 149 -48.47 4.74 -7.37
CA PRO A 149 -48.71 3.82 -8.49
C PRO A 149 -49.97 4.14 -9.31
N ASP A 150 -51.06 4.50 -8.63
CA ASP A 150 -52.35 4.85 -9.25
C ASP A 150 -52.34 6.16 -10.05
N THR A 151 -51.29 6.98 -9.91
CA THR A 151 -51.16 8.29 -10.57
C THR A 151 -50.06 8.34 -11.63
N LEU A 152 -49.27 7.27 -11.83
CA LEU A 152 -48.16 7.28 -12.79
C LEU A 152 -48.65 7.27 -14.25
N LEU A 153 -49.72 6.53 -14.56
CA LEU A 153 -50.25 6.44 -15.92
C LEU A 153 -50.89 7.76 -16.36
N GLY A 154 -50.49 8.24 -17.54
CA GLY A 154 -50.94 9.49 -18.15
C GLY A 154 -50.22 10.74 -17.65
N CYS A 155 -49.41 10.65 -16.60
CA CYS A 155 -48.61 11.77 -16.10
C CYS A 155 -47.43 12.06 -17.01
N PRO A 156 -47.04 13.34 -17.17
CA PRO A 156 -45.80 13.68 -17.87
C PRO A 156 -44.60 13.10 -17.13
N LEU A 157 -43.74 12.36 -17.82
CA LEU A 157 -42.53 11.73 -17.23
C LEU A 157 -41.68 12.74 -16.43
N TRP A 158 -41.66 13.98 -16.90
CA TRP A 158 -40.96 15.11 -16.31
C TRP A 158 -41.38 15.52 -14.89
N GLU A 159 -42.60 15.18 -14.49
CA GLU A 159 -43.14 15.51 -13.16
C GLU A 159 -42.80 14.43 -12.12
N VAL A 160 -42.41 13.25 -12.60
CA VAL A 160 -42.09 12.07 -11.77
C VAL A 160 -40.59 11.96 -11.50
N LEU A 161 -39.75 12.45 -12.42
CA LEU A 161 -38.29 12.36 -12.30
C LEU A 161 -37.72 13.34 -11.27
N PRO A 162 -36.78 12.91 -10.40
CA PRO A 162 -36.13 13.81 -9.46
C PRO A 162 -35.17 14.79 -10.15
N ALA A 163 -34.87 15.89 -9.45
CA ALA A 163 -34.07 16.98 -9.99
C ALA A 163 -32.64 16.57 -10.40
N SER A 164 -32.06 15.54 -9.77
CA SER A 164 -30.71 15.06 -10.05
C SER A 164 -30.54 14.41 -11.42
N VAL A 165 -31.57 13.74 -11.95
CA VAL A 165 -31.54 13.09 -13.27
C VAL A 165 -32.42 13.77 -14.31
N GLY A 166 -33.41 14.57 -13.90
CA GLY A 166 -34.41 15.20 -14.78
C GLY A 166 -33.83 15.94 -15.99
N PRO A 167 -32.82 16.82 -15.84
CA PRO A 167 -32.18 17.48 -16.98
C PRO A 167 -31.55 16.51 -17.98
N ARG A 168 -30.84 15.48 -17.50
CA ARG A 168 -30.20 14.47 -18.37
C ARG A 168 -31.22 13.64 -19.13
N PHE A 169 -32.32 13.25 -18.47
CA PHE A 169 -33.43 12.56 -19.14
C PHE A 169 -34.07 13.42 -20.25
N ARG A 170 -34.23 14.73 -20.04
CA ARG A 170 -34.78 15.63 -21.07
C ARG A 170 -33.89 15.71 -22.29
N ASP A 171 -32.59 15.87 -22.08
CA ASP A 171 -31.62 15.95 -23.18
C ASP A 171 -31.53 14.62 -23.93
N ALA A 172 -31.47 13.50 -23.21
CA ALA A 172 -31.46 12.16 -23.79
C ALA A 172 -32.75 11.84 -24.56
N TYR A 173 -33.92 12.22 -24.03
CA TYR A 173 -35.22 12.03 -24.69
C TYR A 173 -35.32 12.82 -25.99
N ARG A 174 -34.95 14.11 -25.96
CA ARG A 174 -34.94 14.94 -27.17
C ARG A 174 -34.00 14.38 -28.21
N THR A 175 -32.80 13.96 -27.80
CA THR A 175 -31.82 13.34 -28.69
C THR A 175 -32.37 12.06 -29.31
N ALA A 176 -32.99 11.18 -28.52
CA ALA A 176 -33.58 9.93 -29.00
C ALA A 176 -34.73 10.18 -29.99
N VAL A 177 -35.63 11.13 -29.69
CA VAL A 177 -36.76 11.46 -30.58
C VAL A 177 -36.26 12.13 -31.88
N ASP A 178 -35.30 13.05 -31.80
CA ASP A 178 -34.80 13.76 -32.97
C ASP A 178 -33.97 12.85 -33.90
N SER A 179 -33.13 11.97 -33.32
CA SER A 179 -32.27 11.07 -34.09
C SER A 179 -32.98 9.78 -34.53
N GLN A 180 -34.03 9.36 -33.82
CA GLN A 180 -34.62 8.02 -33.93
C GLN A 180 -33.63 6.88 -33.63
N ASP A 181 -32.53 7.17 -32.92
CA ASP A 181 -31.56 6.19 -32.45
C ASP A 181 -31.67 5.97 -30.93
N ALA A 182 -31.23 4.80 -30.47
CA ALA A 182 -31.18 4.50 -29.04
C ALA A 182 -30.14 5.38 -28.34
N VAL A 183 -30.51 5.97 -27.20
CA VAL A 183 -29.64 6.84 -26.39
C VAL A 183 -29.55 6.29 -24.97
N SER A 184 -28.35 6.26 -24.41
CA SER A 184 -28.13 5.86 -23.02
C SER A 184 -27.34 6.88 -22.24
N PHE A 185 -27.59 6.98 -20.94
CA PHE A 185 -26.77 7.75 -20.01
C PHE A 185 -26.79 7.14 -18.61
N THR A 186 -25.81 7.50 -17.80
CA THR A 186 -25.73 7.12 -16.38
C THR A 186 -25.94 8.36 -15.52
N GLY A 187 -26.67 8.23 -14.41
CA GLY A 187 -26.90 9.31 -13.46
C GLY A 187 -27.20 8.79 -12.05
N HIS A 188 -26.93 9.63 -11.06
CA HIS A 188 -27.28 9.34 -9.66
C HIS A 188 -28.75 9.70 -9.41
N TYR A 189 -29.49 8.76 -8.84
CA TYR A 189 -30.91 8.85 -8.52
C TYR A 189 -31.08 9.00 -7.00
N ASP A 190 -31.05 10.25 -6.53
CA ASP A 190 -31.06 10.64 -5.12
C ASP A 190 -32.12 9.93 -4.25
N PRO A 191 -33.39 9.76 -4.70
CA PRO A 191 -34.42 9.15 -3.83
C PRO A 191 -34.12 7.73 -3.37
N ALA A 192 -33.30 6.98 -4.13
CA ALA A 192 -32.89 5.63 -3.79
C ALA A 192 -31.38 5.51 -3.52
N ASP A 193 -30.65 6.63 -3.49
CA ASP A 193 -29.18 6.68 -3.39
C ASP A 193 -28.48 5.71 -4.37
N ALA A 194 -29.01 5.60 -5.60
CA ALA A 194 -28.62 4.59 -6.57
C ALA A 194 -28.00 5.22 -7.82
N VAL A 195 -27.08 4.51 -8.48
CA VAL A 195 -26.57 4.89 -9.80
C VAL A 195 -27.38 4.14 -10.85
N ILE A 196 -28.15 4.87 -11.67
CA ILE A 196 -29.03 4.31 -12.69
C ILE A 196 -28.43 4.49 -14.08
N GLU A 197 -28.40 3.41 -14.86
CA GLU A 197 -28.19 3.47 -16.31
C GLU A 197 -29.56 3.51 -17.01
N ALA A 198 -29.86 4.62 -17.67
CA ALA A 198 -31.08 4.80 -18.44
C ALA A 198 -30.82 4.59 -19.93
N ARG A 199 -31.62 3.76 -20.59
CA ARG A 199 -31.59 3.52 -22.04
C ARG A 199 -32.94 3.82 -22.66
N LEU A 200 -32.96 4.76 -23.61
CA LEU A 200 -34.14 5.25 -24.28
C LEU A 200 -34.15 4.73 -25.72
N PHE A 201 -35.25 4.08 -26.10
CA PHE A 201 -35.48 3.50 -27.41
C PHE A 201 -36.66 4.21 -28.08
N PRO A 202 -36.41 5.09 -29.06
CA PRO A 202 -37.46 5.81 -29.75
C PRO A 202 -38.23 4.90 -30.72
N SER A 203 -39.48 5.25 -30.98
CA SER A 203 -40.38 4.59 -31.93
C SER A 203 -41.37 5.60 -32.51
N SER A 204 -42.11 5.20 -33.54
CA SER A 204 -43.17 6.05 -34.13
C SER A 204 -44.31 6.37 -33.16
N SER A 205 -44.50 5.57 -32.12
CA SER A 205 -45.57 5.71 -31.11
C SER A 205 -45.12 6.37 -29.80
N GLY A 206 -43.83 6.71 -29.66
CA GLY A 206 -43.26 7.25 -28.43
C GLY A 206 -41.90 6.64 -28.08
N VAL A 207 -41.54 6.63 -26.80
CA VAL A 207 -40.21 6.18 -26.33
C VAL A 207 -40.35 5.13 -25.24
N SER A 208 -39.60 4.04 -25.36
CA SER A 208 -39.43 3.04 -24.30
C SER A 208 -38.16 3.34 -23.50
N VAL A 209 -38.24 3.33 -22.17
CA VAL A 209 -37.15 3.66 -21.26
C VAL A 209 -36.88 2.46 -20.36
N TYR A 210 -35.64 1.97 -20.40
CA TYR A 210 -35.12 0.97 -19.47
C TYR A 210 -34.24 1.65 -18.45
N LEU A 211 -34.42 1.31 -17.18
CA LEU A 211 -33.69 1.83 -16.03
C LEU A 211 -33.08 0.64 -15.29
N GLN A 212 -31.76 0.58 -15.27
CA GLN A 212 -31.02 -0.46 -14.58
C GLN A 212 -30.29 0.15 -13.39
N ASP A 213 -30.48 -0.43 -12.20
CA ASP A 213 -29.64 -0.13 -11.04
C ASP A 213 -28.27 -0.78 -11.26
N ILE A 214 -27.25 0.07 -11.37
CA ILE A 214 -25.87 -0.33 -11.57
C ILE A 214 -24.98 0.07 -10.39
N THR A 215 -25.57 0.39 -9.23
CA THR A 215 -24.84 0.88 -8.05
C THR A 215 -23.73 -0.08 -7.65
N GLU A 216 -24.03 -1.38 -7.47
CA GLU A 216 -23.03 -2.39 -7.12
C GLU A 216 -21.90 -2.46 -8.16
N ARG A 217 -22.26 -2.46 -9.45
CA ARG A 217 -21.28 -2.48 -10.55
C ARG A 217 -20.42 -1.21 -10.55
N HIS A 218 -21.03 -0.04 -10.33
CA HIS A 218 -20.36 1.25 -10.30
C HIS A 218 -19.37 1.33 -9.14
N THR A 219 -19.81 1.01 -7.93
CA THR A 219 -18.95 0.98 -6.73
C THR A 219 -17.81 -0.03 -6.87
N HIS A 220 -18.06 -1.19 -7.49
CA HIS A 220 -17.01 -2.17 -7.76
C HIS A 220 -15.96 -1.64 -8.76
N LEU A 221 -16.39 -0.99 -9.83
CA LEU A 221 -15.49 -0.37 -10.81
C LEU A 221 -14.68 0.77 -10.19
N GLU A 222 -15.32 1.67 -9.43
CA GLU A 222 -14.62 2.74 -8.71
C GLU A 222 -13.59 2.19 -7.72
N THR A 223 -13.94 1.08 -7.04
CA THR A 223 -13.02 0.38 -6.16
C THR A 223 -11.82 -0.15 -6.96
N ILE A 224 -12.03 -0.85 -8.07
CA ILE A 224 -10.93 -1.35 -8.92
C ILE A 224 -10.05 -0.20 -9.42
N GLU A 225 -10.65 0.89 -9.91
CA GLU A 225 -9.90 2.06 -10.39
C GLU A 225 -9.09 2.72 -9.26
N LYS A 226 -9.64 2.82 -8.04
CA LYS A 226 -8.91 3.30 -6.87
C LYS A 226 -7.72 2.38 -6.53
N ARG A 227 -7.92 1.05 -6.58
CA ARG A 227 -6.87 0.05 -6.35
C ARG A 227 -5.77 0.09 -7.42
N GLU A 228 -6.13 0.20 -8.69
CA GLU A 228 -5.18 0.32 -9.80
C GLU A 228 -4.35 1.60 -9.67
N ARG A 229 -5.01 2.72 -9.32
CA ARG A 229 -4.34 4.02 -9.17
C ARG A 229 -3.27 4.01 -8.08
N VAL A 230 -3.55 3.39 -6.92
CA VAL A 230 -2.54 3.29 -5.85
C VAL A 230 -1.38 2.39 -6.28
N LEU A 231 -1.64 1.21 -6.87
CA LEU A 231 -0.59 0.31 -7.36
C LEU A 231 0.30 0.98 -8.40
N ARG A 232 -0.30 1.78 -9.30
CA ARG A 232 0.45 2.51 -10.31
C ARG A 232 1.34 3.60 -9.70
N ARG A 233 0.82 4.41 -8.76
CA ARG A 233 1.65 5.41 -8.04
C ARG A 233 2.80 4.73 -7.31
N LEU A 234 2.52 3.63 -6.62
CA LEU A 234 3.48 2.79 -5.92
C LEU A 234 4.56 2.23 -6.86
N TYR A 235 4.17 1.70 -8.02
CA TYR A 235 5.11 1.23 -9.05
C TYR A 235 5.96 2.37 -9.64
N GLU A 236 5.35 3.51 -9.96
CA GLU A 236 6.07 4.67 -10.51
C GLU A 236 7.14 5.17 -9.53
N GLU A 237 6.83 5.20 -8.22
CA GLU A 237 7.79 5.58 -7.19
C GLU A 237 8.95 4.60 -7.03
N THR A 238 8.67 3.29 -7.05
CA THR A 238 9.73 2.27 -6.91
C THR A 238 10.59 2.11 -8.16
N ALA A 239 10.07 2.43 -9.34
CA ALA A 239 10.82 2.38 -10.58
C ALA A 239 11.84 3.52 -10.73
N GLU A 240 11.69 4.63 -9.99
CA GLU A 240 12.54 5.81 -10.15
C GLU A 240 13.88 5.67 -9.41
N THR A 241 14.89 5.12 -10.09
CA THR A 241 16.20 4.76 -9.51
C THR A 241 17.07 5.94 -9.03
N ASN A 242 16.80 7.18 -9.45
CA ASN A 242 17.68 8.34 -9.20
C ASN A 242 17.24 9.28 -8.06
N ARG A 243 16.14 8.96 -7.37
CA ARG A 243 15.62 9.79 -6.28
C ARG A 243 16.40 9.56 -4.99
N GLN A 244 16.57 10.60 -4.17
CA GLN A 244 17.18 10.45 -2.85
C GLN A 244 16.30 9.56 -1.95
N PRO A 245 16.88 8.62 -1.17
CA PRO A 245 16.11 7.68 -0.35
C PRO A 245 15.11 8.35 0.60
N ALA A 246 15.49 9.45 1.24
CA ALA A 246 14.61 10.23 2.10
C ALA A 246 13.34 10.70 1.38
N ALA A 247 13.50 11.29 0.19
CA ALA A 247 12.38 11.76 -0.62
C ALA A 247 11.47 10.63 -1.11
N ARG A 248 12.00 9.40 -1.27
CA ARG A 248 11.17 8.22 -1.58
C ARG A 248 10.31 7.81 -0.40
N ALA A 249 10.90 7.75 0.81
CA ALA A 249 10.16 7.43 2.02
C ALA A 249 8.99 8.41 2.24
N ASP A 250 9.26 9.71 2.13
CA ASP A 250 8.22 10.76 2.27
C ASP A 250 7.08 10.59 1.26
N THR A 251 7.42 10.24 0.02
CA THR A 251 6.42 10.04 -1.05
C THR A 251 5.63 8.76 -0.83
N MET A 252 6.26 7.70 -0.32
CA MET A 252 5.53 6.47 -0.01
C MET A 252 4.60 6.65 1.18
N LEU A 253 5.02 7.37 2.22
CA LEU A 253 4.16 7.80 3.32
C LEU A 253 2.98 8.64 2.80
N ALA A 254 3.21 9.53 1.83
CA ALA A 254 2.16 10.29 1.17
C ALA A 254 1.09 9.41 0.53
N ILE A 255 1.54 8.42 -0.26
CA ILE A 255 0.65 7.50 -0.97
C ILE A 255 -0.16 6.68 0.04
N GLY A 256 0.48 6.19 1.11
CA GLY A 256 -0.19 5.44 2.17
C GLY A 256 -1.27 6.25 2.88
N CYS A 257 -0.93 7.46 3.35
CA CYS A 257 -1.90 8.37 3.99
C CYS A 257 -3.09 8.69 3.07
N ASP A 258 -2.83 9.06 1.81
CA ASP A 258 -3.88 9.38 0.83
C ASP A 258 -4.81 8.19 0.57
N PHE A 259 -4.24 6.98 0.48
CA PHE A 259 -4.98 5.77 0.14
C PHE A 259 -5.82 5.24 1.31
N LEU A 260 -5.22 5.22 2.51
CA LEU A 260 -5.84 4.76 3.75
C LEU A 260 -6.81 5.80 4.33
N GLY A 261 -6.70 7.08 3.94
CA GLY A 261 -7.53 8.14 4.47
C GLY A 261 -7.19 8.50 5.92
N VAL A 262 -5.90 8.47 6.26
CA VAL A 262 -5.37 8.74 7.60
C VAL A 262 -4.38 9.89 7.58
N ALA A 263 -4.32 10.64 8.67
CA ALA A 263 -3.51 11.84 8.76
C ALA A 263 -2.01 11.59 8.98
N TYR A 264 -1.64 10.48 9.63
CA TYR A 264 -0.27 10.19 10.03
C TYR A 264 0.32 9.00 9.28
N GLY A 265 1.58 9.11 8.89
CA GLY A 265 2.39 8.04 8.35
C GLY A 265 3.82 8.18 8.85
N THR A 266 4.40 7.11 9.38
CA THR A 266 5.74 7.13 9.97
C THR A 266 6.58 5.95 9.51
N LEU A 267 7.88 6.24 9.32
CA LEU A 267 8.93 5.24 9.17
C LEU A 267 9.85 5.35 10.38
N SER A 268 10.13 4.23 11.03
CA SER A 268 10.94 4.22 12.24
C SER A 268 12.00 3.15 12.21
N GLU A 269 13.06 3.40 12.97
CA GLU A 269 14.13 2.46 13.28
C GLU A 269 13.98 2.01 14.74
N VAL A 270 14.21 0.74 14.99
CA VAL A 270 14.15 0.12 16.32
C VAL A 270 15.54 -0.40 16.65
N SER A 271 16.07 0.06 17.78
CA SER A 271 17.38 -0.34 18.30
C SER A 271 17.21 -0.66 19.79
N ASP A 272 17.32 -1.95 20.14
CA ASP A 272 17.01 -2.48 21.47
C ASP A 272 15.60 -2.05 21.94
N ASP A 273 15.51 -1.31 23.05
CA ASP A 273 14.25 -0.76 23.60
C ASP A 273 13.94 0.66 23.09
N THR A 274 14.69 1.16 22.11
CA THR A 274 14.59 2.53 21.61
C THR A 274 13.89 2.56 20.25
N TYR A 275 12.95 3.49 20.10
CA TYR A 275 12.17 3.70 18.89
C TYR A 275 12.40 5.11 18.36
N GLU A 276 13.03 5.23 17.19
CA GLU A 276 13.33 6.51 16.55
C GLU A 276 12.47 6.74 15.30
N PHE A 277 11.84 7.90 15.21
CA PHE A 277 11.09 8.32 14.02
C PHE A 277 12.04 8.84 12.93
N LYS A 278 12.34 8.04 11.91
CA LYS A 278 13.23 8.43 10.80
C LYS A 278 12.55 9.31 9.77
N HIS A 279 11.29 9.00 9.43
CA HIS A 279 10.46 9.82 8.53
C HIS A 279 9.06 10.00 9.10
N VAL A 280 8.52 11.21 8.99
CA VAL A 280 7.20 11.54 9.55
C VAL A 280 6.40 12.37 8.56
N ARG A 281 5.26 11.84 8.14
CA ARG A 281 4.19 12.60 7.50
C ARG A 281 3.06 12.79 8.48
N ALA A 282 2.78 14.05 8.81
CA ALA A 282 1.72 14.41 9.74
C ALA A 282 1.12 15.79 9.39
N PRO A 283 -0.05 16.14 9.95
CA PRO A 283 -0.63 17.48 9.82
C PRO A 283 0.28 18.59 10.39
N PRO A 284 0.05 19.86 9.98
CA PRO A 284 0.75 20.99 10.58
C PRO A 284 0.51 21.05 12.09
N HIS A 285 1.57 21.21 12.89
CA HIS A 285 1.55 21.22 14.37
C HIS A 285 1.30 19.87 15.05
N ALA A 286 1.61 18.75 14.40
CA ALA A 286 1.63 17.45 15.04
C ALA A 286 2.68 17.35 16.17
N ASP A 287 2.38 16.53 17.18
CA ASP A 287 3.25 16.30 18.35
C ASP A 287 4.43 15.35 18.07
N VAL A 288 4.52 14.81 16.85
CA VAL A 288 5.59 13.90 16.43
C VAL A 288 6.41 14.53 15.31
N SER A 289 7.73 14.44 15.42
CA SER A 289 8.67 14.98 14.45
C SER A 289 9.79 13.99 14.12
N GLU A 290 10.41 14.14 12.95
CA GLU A 290 11.58 13.36 12.56
C GLU A 290 12.74 13.53 13.56
N GLY A 291 13.42 12.44 13.88
CA GLY A 291 14.48 12.38 14.89
C GLY A 291 13.98 12.29 16.34
N THR A 292 12.66 12.27 16.57
CA THR A 292 12.11 12.02 17.91
C THR A 292 12.44 10.58 18.32
N VAL A 293 12.87 10.40 19.58
CA VAL A 293 13.21 9.10 20.15
C VAL A 293 12.31 8.86 21.37
N VAL A 294 11.68 7.69 21.41
CA VAL A 294 10.80 7.27 22.51
C VAL A 294 11.09 5.81 22.88
N PRO A 295 10.76 5.36 24.10
CA PRO A 295 10.83 3.94 24.44
C PRO A 295 9.85 3.13 23.59
N LEU A 296 10.27 1.96 23.10
CA LEU A 296 9.43 1.08 22.26
C LEU A 296 8.12 0.71 22.98
N SER A 297 8.20 0.44 24.28
CA SER A 297 7.06 0.08 25.15
C SER A 297 5.99 1.17 25.28
N GLU A 298 6.28 2.40 24.87
CA GLU A 298 5.32 3.50 24.86
C GLU A 298 4.66 3.68 23.49
N THR A 299 4.82 2.72 22.56
CA THR A 299 4.32 2.84 21.18
C THR A 299 3.36 1.71 20.79
N CYS A 300 2.40 2.02 19.90
CA CYS A 300 1.61 1.00 19.21
C CYS A 300 2.45 0.01 18.39
N CYS A 301 3.66 0.41 18.04
CA CYS A 301 4.58 -0.36 17.22
C CYS A 301 5.25 -1.51 17.98
N GLU A 302 5.25 -1.49 19.33
CA GLU A 302 5.76 -2.60 20.15
C GLU A 302 5.19 -3.95 19.71
N ARG A 303 3.90 -3.99 19.35
CA ARG A 303 3.25 -5.22 18.90
C ARG A 303 3.69 -5.65 17.51
N VAL A 304 3.89 -4.71 16.58
CA VAL A 304 4.42 -5.02 15.25
C VAL A 304 5.82 -5.61 15.38
N VAL A 305 6.64 -5.02 16.26
CA VAL A 305 7.99 -5.50 16.59
C VAL A 305 7.95 -6.89 17.23
N THR A 306 7.10 -7.10 18.24
CA THR A 306 7.02 -8.36 18.99
C THR A 306 6.45 -9.51 18.16
N THR A 307 5.48 -9.23 17.28
CA THR A 307 4.81 -10.26 16.47
C THR A 307 5.48 -10.48 15.12
N GLU A 308 6.30 -9.52 14.66
CA GLU A 308 6.85 -9.47 13.31
C GLU A 308 5.77 -9.62 12.22
N GLN A 309 4.58 -9.07 12.49
CA GLN A 309 3.42 -9.15 11.62
C GLN A 309 2.73 -7.79 11.52
N THR A 310 1.98 -7.62 10.44
CA THR A 310 1.16 -6.43 10.24
C THR A 310 0.01 -6.41 11.22
N VAL A 311 -0.07 -5.36 12.02
CA VAL A 311 -1.08 -5.17 13.07
C VAL A 311 -2.06 -4.08 12.63
N VAL A 312 -3.35 -4.31 12.89
CA VAL A 312 -4.45 -3.42 12.48
C VAL A 312 -5.39 -3.18 13.65
N PHE A 313 -5.76 -1.92 13.85
CA PHE A 313 -6.79 -1.47 14.77
C PHE A 313 -7.68 -0.43 14.09
N SER A 314 -8.99 -0.67 14.11
CA SER A 314 -9.96 0.28 13.54
C SER A 314 -10.48 1.26 14.60
N ASP A 315 -10.50 0.79 15.86
CA ASP A 315 -10.72 1.55 17.07
C ASP A 315 -9.82 0.95 18.16
N VAL A 316 -8.87 1.74 18.67
CA VAL A 316 -7.93 1.31 19.72
C VAL A 316 -8.63 1.15 21.08
N GLU A 317 -9.79 1.78 21.28
CA GLU A 317 -10.57 1.72 22.53
C GLU A 317 -11.67 0.63 22.51
N ASP A 318 -11.83 -0.14 21.42
CA ASP A 318 -12.87 -1.17 21.31
C ASP A 318 -12.64 -2.33 22.30
N ALA A 319 -13.59 -2.51 23.22
CA ALA A 319 -13.62 -3.52 24.27
C ALA A 319 -13.73 -4.98 23.79
N THR A 320 -13.94 -5.22 22.49
CA THR A 320 -13.92 -6.57 21.90
C THR A 320 -12.53 -7.02 21.44
N THR A 321 -11.57 -6.10 21.43
CA THR A 321 -10.15 -6.38 21.19
C THR A 321 -9.64 -7.29 22.32
N PRO A 322 -9.08 -8.49 22.04
CA PRO A 322 -8.62 -9.37 23.10
C PRO A 322 -7.53 -8.66 23.93
N PRO A 323 -7.42 -8.88 25.25
CA PRO A 323 -6.51 -8.11 26.12
C PRO A 323 -5.05 -8.15 25.70
N GLU A 324 -4.62 -9.23 25.05
CA GLU A 324 -3.30 -9.41 24.43
C GLU A 324 -3.07 -8.51 23.18
N PHE A 325 -4.11 -7.83 22.69
CA PHE A 325 -4.07 -6.86 21.60
C PHE A 325 -4.17 -5.40 22.08
N VAL A 326 -4.45 -5.15 23.37
CA VAL A 326 -4.54 -3.80 23.95
C VAL A 326 -3.12 -3.27 24.22
N VAL A 327 -2.71 -2.25 23.47
CA VAL A 327 -1.38 -1.61 23.57
C VAL A 327 -1.32 -0.72 24.83
N PRO A 328 -0.17 -0.61 25.54
CA PRO A 328 0.09 0.54 26.40
C PRO A 328 -0.22 1.84 25.64
N GLY A 329 -0.96 2.75 26.26
CA GLY A 329 -1.34 3.99 25.61
C GLY A 329 -0.10 4.73 25.06
N PRO A 330 -0.22 5.40 23.90
CA PRO A 330 0.85 6.23 23.35
C PRO A 330 1.41 7.23 24.38
N PRO A 331 2.63 7.78 24.16
CA PRO A 331 3.26 8.71 25.10
C PRO A 331 2.34 9.91 25.34
N GLU A 332 2.42 10.56 26.51
CA GLU A 332 1.59 11.74 26.83
C GLU A 332 1.61 12.78 25.67
N GLY A 333 0.51 12.84 24.90
CA GLY A 333 0.33 13.79 23.80
C GLY A 333 -0.07 13.19 22.46
N VAL A 334 0.22 11.92 22.16
CA VAL A 334 -0.15 11.32 20.86
C VAL A 334 -1.47 10.57 20.99
N SER A 335 -2.56 11.05 20.37
CA SER A 335 -3.82 10.30 20.31
C SER A 335 -3.80 9.35 19.12
N VAL A 336 -4.16 8.08 19.32
CA VAL A 336 -4.27 7.06 18.26
C VAL A 336 -5.63 6.37 18.38
N GLY A 337 -6.56 6.71 17.50
CA GLY A 337 -7.89 6.11 17.40
C GLY A 337 -7.93 4.94 16.42
N SER A 338 -7.15 5.01 15.33
CA SER A 338 -7.01 3.93 14.35
C SER A 338 -5.55 3.74 13.94
N TYR A 339 -5.13 2.52 13.62
CA TYR A 339 -3.73 2.19 13.36
C TYR A 339 -3.58 1.00 12.40
N ILE A 340 -2.59 1.08 11.52
CA ILE A 340 -2.07 -0.03 10.73
C ILE A 340 -0.55 0.07 10.66
N GLY A 341 0.17 -0.98 11.02
CA GLY A 341 1.63 -0.99 11.03
C GLY A 341 2.21 -2.32 10.61
N ALA A 342 3.30 -2.27 9.83
CA ALA A 342 4.00 -3.43 9.29
C ALA A 342 5.49 -3.40 9.64
N PRO A 343 6.12 -4.56 9.87
CA PRO A 343 7.54 -4.65 10.20
C PRO A 343 8.40 -4.39 8.97
N LEU A 344 9.59 -3.85 9.20
CA LEU A 344 10.63 -3.63 8.21
C LEU A 344 11.87 -4.39 8.62
N PHE A 345 12.50 -5.04 7.65
CA PHE A 345 13.68 -5.85 7.88
C PHE A 345 14.90 -5.29 7.14
N ALA A 346 16.08 -5.54 7.67
CA ALA A 346 17.36 -5.32 7.00
C ALA A 346 18.26 -6.52 7.30
N ASP A 347 18.77 -7.18 6.26
CA ASP A 347 19.60 -8.40 6.38
C ASP A 347 18.96 -9.57 7.16
N GLY A 348 17.62 -9.60 7.22
CA GLY A 348 16.86 -10.63 7.95
C GLY A 348 16.57 -10.29 9.40
N ASP A 349 17.17 -9.23 9.93
CA ASP A 349 16.88 -8.70 11.26
C ASP A 349 15.82 -7.60 11.18
N LEU A 350 15.02 -7.45 12.24
CA LEU A 350 14.04 -6.39 12.34
C LEU A 350 14.76 -5.04 12.42
N TYR A 351 14.52 -4.19 11.43
CA TYR A 351 15.06 -2.83 11.36
C TYR A 351 14.12 -1.81 12.02
N GLY A 352 12.81 -1.99 11.87
CA GLY A 352 11.83 -1.09 12.45
C GLY A 352 10.43 -1.28 11.86
N THR A 353 9.67 -0.20 11.73
CA THR A 353 8.25 -0.30 11.34
C THR A 353 7.81 0.80 10.37
N LEU A 354 6.88 0.45 9.48
CA LEU A 354 6.08 1.36 8.66
C LEU A 354 4.68 1.44 9.26
N CYS A 355 4.25 2.63 9.68
CA CYS A 355 2.99 2.79 10.39
C CYS A 355 2.14 3.91 9.78
N PHE A 356 0.82 3.73 9.85
CA PHE A 356 -0.17 4.74 9.49
C PHE A 356 -1.28 4.77 10.53
N TYR A 357 -1.70 5.95 10.93
CA TYR A 357 -2.67 6.09 12.00
C TYR A 357 -3.41 7.42 11.96
N ASP A 358 -4.52 7.48 12.70
CA ASP A 358 -5.30 8.68 12.91
C ASP A 358 -5.69 8.81 14.38
N PRO A 359 -5.74 10.02 14.96
CA PRO A 359 -6.27 10.26 16.30
C PRO A 359 -7.71 9.81 16.47
N ASP A 360 -8.51 9.86 15.40
CA ASP A 360 -9.90 9.44 15.41
C ASP A 360 -10.05 7.97 14.97
N PRO A 361 -11.03 7.21 15.51
CA PRO A 361 -11.33 5.88 15.05
C PRO A 361 -11.91 5.90 13.64
N GLN A 362 -11.65 4.85 12.86
CA GLN A 362 -12.23 4.70 11.52
C GLN A 362 -13.66 4.15 11.63
N PRO A 363 -14.64 4.72 10.89
CA PRO A 363 -16.02 4.25 10.92
C PRO A 363 -16.16 2.82 10.34
N GLU A 364 -15.26 2.43 9.45
CA GLU A 364 -15.16 1.09 8.88
C GLU A 364 -13.77 0.52 9.10
N PRO A 365 -13.64 -0.79 9.34
CA PRO A 365 -12.34 -1.41 9.50
C PRO A 365 -11.51 -1.35 8.22
N PHE A 366 -10.18 -1.28 8.37
CA PHE A 366 -9.28 -1.38 7.22
C PHE A 366 -9.49 -2.69 6.47
N SER A 367 -9.76 -2.59 5.16
CA SER A 367 -9.98 -3.77 4.32
C SER A 367 -8.72 -4.65 4.17
N ASP A 368 -8.87 -5.93 3.84
CA ASP A 368 -7.74 -6.82 3.51
C ASP A 368 -6.82 -6.26 2.41
N TRP A 369 -7.39 -5.50 1.48
CA TRP A 369 -6.63 -4.83 0.44
C TRP A 369 -5.75 -3.71 1.00
N ALA A 370 -6.19 -3.03 2.06
CA ALA A 370 -5.38 -2.03 2.74
C ALA A 370 -4.15 -2.66 3.40
N VAL A 371 -4.33 -3.78 4.09
CA VAL A 371 -3.24 -4.59 4.65
C VAL A 371 -2.26 -5.01 3.56
N THR A 372 -2.77 -5.53 2.44
CA THR A 372 -1.95 -5.96 1.30
C THR A 372 -1.09 -4.82 0.75
N ILE A 373 -1.65 -3.61 0.62
CA ILE A 373 -0.91 -2.44 0.15
C ILE A 373 0.19 -2.04 1.13
N VAL A 374 -0.11 -2.01 2.44
CA VAL A 374 0.90 -1.69 3.46
C VAL A 374 2.01 -2.74 3.49
N ASP A 375 1.69 -4.03 3.36
CA ASP A 375 2.69 -5.11 3.27
C ASP A 375 3.59 -4.95 2.05
N LEU A 376 3.02 -4.62 0.89
CA LEU A 376 3.81 -4.36 -0.33
C LEU A 376 4.73 -3.15 -0.17
N MET A 377 4.24 -2.08 0.44
CA MET A 377 5.05 -0.89 0.75
C MET A 377 6.19 -1.24 1.72
N ALA A 378 5.90 -2.01 2.77
CA ALA A 378 6.89 -2.47 3.74
C ALA A 378 7.95 -3.37 3.10
N GLN A 379 7.56 -4.28 2.20
CA GLN A 379 8.49 -5.12 1.44
C GLN A 379 9.44 -4.30 0.57
N TRP A 380 8.94 -3.25 -0.08
CA TRP A 380 9.79 -2.39 -0.91
C TRP A 380 10.73 -1.52 -0.08
N LEU A 381 10.28 -0.98 1.05
CA LEU A 381 11.16 -0.26 1.99
C LEU A 381 12.23 -1.19 2.55
N THR A 382 11.85 -2.41 2.95
CA THR A 382 12.77 -3.46 3.39
C THR A 382 13.85 -3.72 2.34
N ALA A 383 13.48 -3.85 1.06
CA ALA A 383 14.43 -4.06 -0.03
C ALA A 383 15.39 -2.87 -0.20
N GLU A 384 14.89 -1.64 -0.16
CA GLU A 384 15.70 -0.41 -0.24
C GLU A 384 16.64 -0.26 0.96
N LEU A 385 16.15 -0.50 2.17
CA LEU A 385 16.91 -0.42 3.42
C LEU A 385 18.03 -1.47 3.44
N THR A 386 17.73 -2.70 3.02
CA THR A 386 18.72 -3.78 2.90
C THR A 386 19.80 -3.41 1.88
N ASP A 387 19.43 -2.91 0.69
CA ASP A 387 20.38 -2.51 -0.35
C ASP A 387 21.28 -1.36 0.13
N ARG A 388 20.73 -0.39 0.87
CA ARG A 388 21.52 0.67 1.49
C ARG A 388 22.49 0.13 2.54
N HIS A 389 22.01 -0.74 3.44
CA HIS A 389 22.84 -1.32 4.49
C HIS A 389 24.03 -2.10 3.90
N ILE A 390 23.78 -2.93 2.89
CA ILE A 390 24.82 -3.68 2.18
C ILE A 390 25.82 -2.74 1.49
N ARG A 391 25.35 -1.66 0.84
CA ARG A 391 26.26 -0.68 0.21
C ARG A 391 27.16 0.01 1.21
N THR A 392 26.59 0.52 2.31
CA THR A 392 27.37 1.18 3.36
C THR A 392 28.40 0.23 3.96
N GLN A 393 28.02 -1.01 4.27
CA GLN A 393 28.98 -2.02 4.74
C GLN A 393 30.08 -2.33 3.73
N LEU A 394 29.74 -2.40 2.43
CA LEU A 394 30.72 -2.62 1.37
C LEU A 394 31.69 -1.45 1.22
N GLU A 395 31.18 -0.22 1.29
CA GLU A 395 31.99 1.01 1.23
C GLU A 395 32.95 1.08 2.42
N GLU A 396 32.45 0.90 3.65
CA GLU A 396 33.28 0.86 4.86
C GLU A 396 34.34 -0.24 4.81
N ARG A 397 33.98 -1.44 4.33
CA ARG A 397 34.95 -2.54 4.16
C ARG A 397 35.99 -2.20 3.11
N ASN A 398 35.59 -1.58 2.00
CA ASN A 398 36.51 -1.23 0.92
C ASN A 398 37.47 -0.11 1.35
N GLU A 399 36.97 0.91 2.07
CA GLU A 399 37.80 1.96 2.66
C GLU A 399 38.83 1.38 3.64
N ARG A 400 38.42 0.48 4.54
CA ARG A 400 39.35 -0.24 5.44
C ARG A 400 40.40 -1.06 4.69
N LEU A 401 40.02 -1.69 3.57
CA LEU A 401 40.94 -2.44 2.70
C LEU A 401 41.93 -1.52 1.97
N GLU A 402 41.47 -0.36 1.51
CA GLU A 402 42.29 0.65 0.85
C GLU A 402 43.30 1.27 1.83
N ASP A 403 42.86 1.61 3.04
CA ASP A 403 43.72 2.09 4.13
C ASP A 403 44.76 1.04 4.50
N PHE A 404 44.35 -0.21 4.69
CA PHE A 404 45.26 -1.32 4.97
C PHE A 404 46.30 -1.49 3.85
N ALA A 405 45.88 -1.50 2.58
CA ALA A 405 46.78 -1.66 1.44
C ALA A 405 47.75 -0.48 1.31
N SER A 406 47.30 0.74 1.61
CA SER A 406 48.10 1.97 1.62
C SER A 406 49.20 1.90 2.69
N ILE A 407 48.82 1.58 3.94
CA ILE A 407 49.74 1.43 5.09
C ILE A 407 50.82 0.40 4.77
N VAL A 408 50.42 -0.82 4.40
CA VAL A 408 51.36 -1.91 4.08
C VAL A 408 52.36 -1.49 3.00
N SER A 409 51.88 -0.85 1.94
CA SER A 409 52.70 -0.50 0.78
C SER A 409 53.72 0.59 1.06
N HIS A 410 53.35 1.62 1.81
CA HIS A 410 54.26 2.72 2.13
C HIS A 410 55.23 2.32 3.23
N ASP A 411 54.73 1.71 4.30
CA ASP A 411 55.48 1.56 5.54
C ASP A 411 56.41 0.35 5.55
N ILE A 412 56.17 -0.66 4.69
CA ILE A 412 57.15 -1.73 4.45
C ILE A 412 58.20 -1.29 3.42
N ARG A 413 57.79 -0.53 2.39
CA ARG A 413 58.71 -0.12 1.32
C ARG A 413 59.82 0.79 1.84
N ASN A 414 59.52 1.65 2.81
CA ASN A 414 60.49 2.58 3.39
C ASN A 414 61.67 1.87 4.13
N PRO A 415 61.45 0.99 5.13
CA PRO A 415 62.52 0.23 5.75
C PRO A 415 63.17 -0.77 4.77
N LEU A 416 62.44 -1.33 3.80
CA LEU A 416 63.04 -2.17 2.77
C LEU A 416 64.08 -1.41 1.92
N ASN A 417 63.78 -0.16 1.56
CA ASN A 417 64.72 0.72 0.84
C ASN A 417 65.94 1.05 1.72
N VAL A 418 65.74 1.30 3.01
CA VAL A 418 66.84 1.54 3.97
C VAL A 418 67.71 0.31 4.14
N ALA A 419 67.11 -0.88 4.28
CA ALA A 419 67.83 -2.15 4.37
C ALA A 419 68.65 -2.40 3.10
N SER A 420 68.03 -2.25 1.93
CA SER A 420 68.68 -2.45 0.63
C SER A 420 69.85 -1.49 0.41
N GLY A 421 69.66 -0.18 0.65
CA GLY A 421 70.73 0.80 0.52
C GLY A 421 71.85 0.61 1.55
N SER A 422 71.53 0.15 2.76
CA SER A 422 72.55 -0.18 3.77
C SER A 422 73.34 -1.44 3.38
N LEU A 423 72.68 -2.44 2.78
CA LEU A 423 73.33 -3.63 2.24
C LEU A 423 74.30 -3.30 1.10
N GLU A 424 73.94 -2.40 0.19
CA GLU A 424 74.84 -1.91 -0.88
C GLU A 424 76.09 -1.25 -0.29
N LEU A 425 75.92 -0.33 0.66
CA LEU A 425 77.04 0.35 1.33
C LEU A 425 77.91 -0.62 2.16
N ALA A 426 77.30 -1.63 2.78
CA ALA A 426 78.01 -2.69 3.49
C ALA A 426 78.84 -3.56 2.54
N ALA A 427 78.32 -3.85 1.34
CA ALA A 427 79.04 -4.61 0.32
C ALA A 427 80.29 -3.86 -0.20
N ASP A 428 80.19 -2.54 -0.32
CA ASP A 428 81.30 -1.69 -0.79
C ASP A 428 82.36 -1.41 0.28
N SER A 429 81.94 -1.12 1.52
CA SER A 429 82.84 -0.63 2.57
C SER A 429 83.22 -1.69 3.61
N GLY A 430 82.40 -2.74 3.80
CA GLY A 430 82.53 -3.71 4.87
C GLY A 430 82.33 -3.13 6.29
N ALA A 431 81.86 -1.88 6.42
CA ALA A 431 81.72 -1.24 7.72
C ALA A 431 80.57 -1.87 8.55
N PRO A 432 80.80 -2.21 9.84
CA PRO A 432 79.78 -2.82 10.71
C PRO A 432 78.51 -1.99 10.82
N GLU A 433 78.65 -0.66 10.80
CA GLU A 433 77.56 0.32 10.95
C GLU A 433 76.46 0.14 9.90
N HIS A 434 76.82 -0.27 8.68
CA HIS A 434 75.85 -0.52 7.61
C HIS A 434 75.08 -1.84 7.82
N PHE A 435 75.74 -2.87 8.37
CA PHE A 435 75.05 -4.11 8.76
C PHE A 435 74.08 -3.87 9.91
N ASP A 436 74.47 -3.06 10.91
CA ASP A 436 73.57 -2.68 12.01
C ASP A 436 72.36 -1.89 11.53
N ARG A 437 72.55 -0.98 10.56
CA ARG A 437 71.44 -0.24 9.96
C ARG A 437 70.49 -1.13 9.17
N CYS A 438 71.02 -2.13 8.46
CA CYS A 438 70.20 -3.13 7.78
C CYS A 438 69.41 -3.97 8.78
N ARG A 439 70.03 -4.41 9.87
CA ARG A 439 69.38 -5.21 10.90
C ARG A 439 68.23 -4.45 11.57
N ARG A 440 68.43 -3.19 11.95
CA ARG A 440 67.35 -2.34 12.49
C ARG A 440 66.19 -2.17 11.52
N ALA A 441 66.48 -2.00 10.24
CA ALA A 441 65.42 -1.89 9.22
C ALA A 441 64.62 -3.20 9.06
N ILE A 442 65.27 -4.37 9.19
CA ILE A 442 64.59 -5.68 9.18
C ILE A 442 63.78 -5.90 10.46
N GLU A 443 64.33 -5.59 11.64
CA GLU A 443 63.63 -5.65 12.92
C GLU A 443 62.36 -4.77 12.89
N ARG A 444 62.45 -3.56 12.32
CA ARG A 444 61.31 -2.68 12.10
C ARG A 444 60.26 -3.27 11.15
N MET A 445 60.68 -3.91 10.06
CA MET A 445 59.73 -4.58 9.15
C MET A 445 58.99 -5.71 9.84
N ASN A 446 59.66 -6.51 10.68
CA ASN A 446 59.01 -7.57 11.43
C ASN A 446 58.00 -7.01 12.44
N ALA A 447 58.37 -5.95 13.18
CA ALA A 447 57.45 -5.28 14.10
C ALA A 447 56.20 -4.74 13.37
N LEU A 448 56.38 -4.09 12.20
CA LEU A 448 55.27 -3.65 11.36
C LEU A 448 54.37 -4.80 10.90
N VAL A 449 54.95 -5.94 10.50
CA VAL A 449 54.18 -7.12 10.08
C VAL A 449 53.40 -7.71 11.25
N ASP A 450 54.01 -7.79 12.44
CA ASP A 450 53.33 -8.27 13.64
C ASP A 450 52.16 -7.35 14.00
N ASP A 451 52.38 -6.03 14.05
CA ASP A 451 51.33 -5.02 14.30
C ASP A 451 50.19 -5.09 13.26
N LEU A 452 50.51 -5.31 11.97
CA LEU A 452 49.50 -5.47 10.92
C LEU A 452 48.69 -6.77 11.05
N LEU A 453 49.30 -7.85 11.51
CA LEU A 453 48.61 -9.11 11.80
C LEU A 453 47.66 -8.98 12.99
N VAL A 454 47.98 -8.10 13.95
CA VAL A 454 47.05 -7.70 15.03
C VAL A 454 45.82 -7.03 14.44
N LEU A 455 46.01 -5.93 13.68
CA LEU A 455 44.91 -5.18 13.07
C LEU A 455 43.98 -6.05 12.21
N ALA A 456 44.56 -6.96 11.41
CA ALA A 456 43.78 -7.88 10.57
C ALA A 456 42.92 -8.87 11.38
N ARG A 457 43.29 -9.16 12.63
CA ARG A 457 42.54 -10.04 13.54
C ARG A 457 41.51 -9.27 14.37
N THR A 458 41.77 -8.01 14.72
CA THR A 458 40.86 -7.19 15.53
C THR A 458 39.49 -6.99 14.86
N GLY A 459 39.45 -6.93 13.52
CA GLY A 459 38.22 -6.82 12.73
C GLY A 459 37.39 -8.11 12.56
N CYS A 460 37.87 -9.26 13.04
CA CYS A 460 37.13 -10.52 12.96
C CYS A 460 36.43 -10.84 14.28
N SER A 461 35.10 -10.75 14.23
CA SER A 461 34.07 -11.28 15.14
C SER A 461 34.08 -10.82 16.59
N ALA A 462 32.88 -10.45 17.06
CA ALA A 462 32.46 -10.41 18.45
C ALA A 462 33.02 -11.62 19.20
N ALA A 463 34.08 -11.42 19.98
CA ALA A 463 34.62 -12.45 20.84
C ALA A 463 33.66 -12.66 22.02
N GLU A 464 33.52 -13.90 22.48
CA GLU A 464 32.83 -14.23 23.72
C GLU A 464 33.55 -13.52 24.88
N ARG A 465 32.98 -12.42 25.37
CA ARG A 465 33.49 -11.69 26.54
C ARG A 465 33.25 -12.53 27.77
N GLU A 466 34.30 -12.80 28.54
CA GLU A 466 34.19 -13.52 29.82
C GLU A 466 34.78 -12.67 30.96
N PRO A 467 34.40 -12.93 32.22
CA PRO A 467 35.02 -12.27 33.36
C PRO A 467 36.49 -12.70 33.53
N VAL A 468 37.44 -11.87 33.10
CA VAL A 468 38.88 -12.15 33.15
C VAL A 468 39.53 -11.45 34.35
N ASP A 469 40.43 -12.15 35.05
CA ASP A 469 41.25 -11.58 36.13
C ASP A 469 42.35 -10.67 35.53
N LEU A 470 42.21 -9.36 35.74
CA LEU A 470 43.10 -8.37 35.16
C LEU A 470 44.55 -8.53 35.66
N ALA A 471 44.74 -8.93 36.91
CA ALA A 471 46.08 -9.10 37.47
C ALA A 471 46.82 -10.25 36.77
N ALA A 472 46.13 -11.37 36.56
CA ALA A 472 46.69 -12.52 35.86
C ALA A 472 47.05 -12.19 34.41
N VAL A 473 46.24 -11.40 33.71
CA VAL A 473 46.52 -11.01 32.31
C VAL A 473 47.63 -9.97 32.22
N ALA A 474 47.73 -9.05 33.19
CA ALA A 474 48.84 -8.11 33.27
C ALA A 474 50.18 -8.85 33.44
N ASP A 475 50.24 -9.86 34.33
CA ASP A 475 51.44 -10.69 34.49
C ASP A 475 51.79 -11.46 33.21
N ASP A 476 50.79 -12.06 32.56
CA ASP A 476 50.98 -12.79 31.30
C ASP A 476 51.48 -11.84 30.19
N ALA A 477 50.88 -10.66 30.03
CA ALA A 477 51.29 -9.65 29.06
C ALA A 477 52.71 -9.14 29.33
N TRP A 478 53.07 -8.88 30.59
CA TRP A 478 54.40 -8.41 30.97
C TRP A 478 55.49 -9.42 30.62
N SER A 479 55.21 -10.72 30.77
CA SER A 479 56.15 -11.79 30.41
C SER A 479 56.49 -11.87 28.91
N THR A 480 55.70 -11.20 28.06
CA THR A 480 55.87 -11.19 26.60
C THR A 480 56.59 -9.96 26.06
N VAL A 481 56.81 -8.95 26.90
CA VAL A 481 57.48 -7.69 26.52
C VAL A 481 58.94 -7.75 26.95
N ASP A 482 59.84 -7.17 26.15
CA ASP A 482 61.24 -6.97 26.57
C ASP A 482 61.29 -5.77 27.52
N THR A 483 61.46 -6.03 28.81
CA THR A 483 61.28 -5.04 29.87
C THR A 483 62.59 -4.45 30.38
N ASP A 484 63.75 -4.91 29.91
CA ASP A 484 65.08 -4.52 30.42
C ASP A 484 65.13 -4.46 31.97
N ALA A 485 65.31 -3.28 32.55
CA ALA A 485 65.35 -3.04 33.99
C ALA A 485 64.01 -2.52 34.57
N ALA A 486 62.99 -2.32 33.74
CA ALA A 486 61.68 -1.83 34.15
C ALA A 486 60.97 -2.80 35.09
N THR A 487 60.08 -2.27 35.92
CA THR A 487 59.33 -3.08 36.91
C THR A 487 57.83 -2.91 36.76
N LEU A 488 57.08 -3.96 37.07
CA LEU A 488 55.61 -3.95 37.07
C LEU A 488 55.09 -4.03 38.51
N THR A 489 54.15 -3.15 38.83
CA THR A 489 53.36 -3.18 40.06
C THR A 489 51.89 -3.34 39.72
N VAL A 490 51.29 -4.49 40.04
CA VAL A 490 49.86 -4.70 39.85
C VAL A 490 49.14 -4.50 41.19
N THR A 491 48.34 -3.44 41.29
CA THR A 491 47.45 -3.16 42.43
C THR A 491 45.99 -3.44 42.13
N ALA A 492 45.67 -3.71 40.86
CA ALA A 492 44.32 -4.01 40.42
C ALA A 492 43.78 -5.30 41.05
N THR A 493 42.53 -5.26 41.47
CA THR A 493 41.78 -6.40 42.04
C THR A 493 40.52 -6.74 41.25
N THR A 494 40.19 -5.93 40.24
CA THR A 494 38.99 -6.06 39.41
C THR A 494 39.08 -7.21 38.40
N ARG A 495 37.92 -7.81 38.09
CA ARG A 495 37.73 -8.64 36.91
C ARG A 495 37.00 -7.83 35.84
N VAL A 496 37.48 -7.92 34.60
CA VAL A 496 36.92 -7.18 33.46
C VAL A 496 36.25 -8.13 32.49
N SER A 497 35.15 -7.72 31.88
CA SER A 497 34.45 -8.51 30.87
C SER A 497 35.13 -8.35 29.51
N ALA A 498 35.98 -9.31 29.15
CA ALA A 498 36.90 -9.16 28.02
C ALA A 498 37.16 -10.49 27.30
N ASP A 499 37.61 -10.38 26.05
CA ASP A 499 38.41 -11.43 25.44
C ASP A 499 39.81 -11.40 26.08
N ARG A 500 40.19 -12.49 26.76
CA ARG A 500 41.48 -12.60 27.45
C ARG A 500 42.66 -12.31 26.52
N SER A 501 42.62 -12.79 25.27
CA SER A 501 43.72 -12.64 24.32
C SER A 501 43.87 -11.19 23.84
N ARG A 502 42.75 -10.50 23.57
CA ARG A 502 42.75 -9.09 23.19
C ARG A 502 43.15 -8.18 24.35
N LEU A 503 42.71 -8.49 25.57
CA LEU A 503 43.14 -7.76 26.76
C LEU A 503 44.65 -7.90 26.99
N GLN A 504 45.20 -9.09 26.82
CA GLN A 504 46.65 -9.33 26.92
C GLN A 504 47.43 -8.47 25.91
N GLU A 505 46.91 -8.37 24.69
CA GLU A 505 47.50 -7.59 23.60
C GLU A 505 47.44 -6.07 23.86
N LEU A 506 46.31 -5.57 24.37
CA LEU A 506 46.18 -4.18 24.81
C LEU A 506 47.23 -3.86 25.89
N LEU A 507 47.35 -4.70 26.92
CA LEU A 507 48.31 -4.50 28.00
C LEU A 507 49.75 -4.58 27.50
N ALA A 508 50.07 -5.55 26.63
CA ALA A 508 51.41 -5.68 26.05
C ALA A 508 51.82 -4.43 25.25
N ASN A 509 50.89 -3.83 24.50
CA ASN A 509 51.13 -2.56 23.80
C ASN A 509 51.37 -1.39 24.76
N LEU A 510 50.60 -1.31 25.86
CA LEU A 510 50.80 -0.27 26.88
C LEU A 510 52.15 -0.44 27.60
N PHE A 511 52.54 -1.66 27.94
CA PHE A 511 53.81 -1.95 28.60
C PHE A 511 55.00 -1.64 27.69
N ARG A 512 54.94 -2.05 26.42
CA ARG A 512 55.98 -1.70 25.43
C ARG A 512 56.14 -0.19 25.31
N ASN A 513 55.03 0.55 25.21
CA ASN A 513 55.06 2.02 25.18
C ASN A 513 55.70 2.62 26.44
N ALA A 514 55.35 2.11 27.62
CA ALA A 514 55.91 2.60 28.88
C ALA A 514 57.42 2.34 28.97
N VAL A 515 57.90 1.17 28.54
CA VAL A 515 59.33 0.83 28.53
C VAL A 515 60.11 1.67 27.50
N GLU A 516 59.62 1.75 26.27
CA GLU A 516 60.27 2.47 25.17
C GLU A 516 60.30 3.99 25.37
N HIS A 517 59.23 4.56 25.95
CA HIS A 517 59.05 6.00 26.04
C HIS A 517 59.13 6.59 27.45
N GLY A 518 59.01 5.77 28.49
CA GLY A 518 59.06 6.23 29.88
C GLY A 518 60.47 6.56 30.36
N SER A 519 61.50 5.93 29.79
CA SER A 519 62.90 6.07 30.23
C SER A 519 63.42 7.51 30.10
N GLN A 520 63.93 8.09 31.20
CA GLN A 520 64.51 9.43 31.20
C GLN A 520 66.02 9.39 30.91
N PRO A 521 66.55 10.14 29.93
CA PRO A 521 68.00 10.16 29.65
C PRO A 521 68.86 10.76 30.78
N ALA A 522 68.24 11.47 31.74
CA ALA A 522 68.92 12.25 32.78
C ALA A 522 68.95 11.55 34.15
N ALA A 523 68.15 10.50 34.35
CA ALA A 523 68.08 9.69 35.54
C ALA A 523 68.22 8.24 35.09
N ASP A 524 69.33 7.58 35.43
CA ASP A 524 69.59 6.13 35.17
C ASP A 524 68.60 5.22 35.96
N GLU A 525 67.39 5.68 36.27
CA GLU A 525 66.37 4.97 37.01
C GLU A 525 65.41 4.27 36.03
N PRO A 526 65.18 2.96 36.20
CA PRO A 526 64.26 2.22 35.36
C PRO A 526 62.80 2.61 35.63
N VAL A 527 61.97 2.57 34.60
CA VAL A 527 60.54 2.88 34.66
C VAL A 527 59.78 1.86 35.50
N THR A 528 58.87 2.33 36.33
CA THR A 528 57.87 1.52 37.04
C THR A 528 56.52 1.69 36.36
N VAL A 529 55.94 0.57 35.91
CA VAL A 529 54.59 0.52 35.35
C VAL A 529 53.64 0.01 36.42
N THR A 530 52.55 0.73 36.64
CA THR A 530 51.50 0.39 37.61
C THR A 530 50.19 0.08 36.91
N VAL A 531 49.61 -1.08 37.18
CA VAL A 531 48.25 -1.44 36.75
C VAL A 531 47.33 -1.41 37.97
N GLY A 532 46.31 -0.55 37.96
CA GLY A 532 45.43 -0.35 39.11
C GLY A 532 43.96 -0.21 38.73
N ASP A 533 43.08 -0.28 39.73
CA ASP A 533 41.64 -0.12 39.56
C ASP A 533 41.28 1.35 39.29
N ALA A 534 40.30 1.59 38.41
CA ALA A 534 39.73 2.92 38.15
C ALA A 534 38.19 2.86 38.27
N PRO A 535 37.50 4.00 38.49
CA PRO A 535 36.04 4.01 38.47
C PRO A 535 35.49 3.48 37.15
N GLY A 536 34.75 2.37 37.20
CA GLY A 536 34.18 1.68 36.02
C GLY A 536 35.22 1.06 35.09
N GLY A 537 36.42 0.73 35.59
CA GLY A 537 37.57 0.50 34.72
C GLY A 537 38.86 0.05 35.40
N PHE A 538 39.94 0.16 34.64
CA PHE A 538 41.31 0.04 35.13
C PHE A 538 42.21 1.12 34.49
N TYR A 539 43.40 1.30 35.04
CA TYR A 539 44.40 2.16 34.46
C TYR A 539 45.76 1.49 34.37
N VAL A 540 46.56 1.92 33.41
CA VAL A 540 47.99 1.64 33.30
C VAL A 540 48.73 2.97 33.37
N ALA A 541 49.64 3.11 34.33
CA ALA A 541 50.43 4.31 34.55
C ALA A 541 51.93 4.00 34.57
N ASP A 542 52.74 4.86 33.98
CA ASP A 542 54.20 4.85 34.13
C ASP A 542 54.66 6.04 34.99
N ASP A 543 55.88 5.99 35.51
CA ASP A 543 56.57 7.07 36.24
C ASP A 543 57.56 7.86 35.34
N GLY A 544 57.39 7.75 34.01
CA GLY A 544 58.31 8.26 33.02
C GLY A 544 58.13 9.74 32.66
N ARG A 545 58.52 10.13 31.44
CA ARG A 545 58.39 11.51 30.94
C ARG A 545 56.94 11.96 30.70
N GLY A 546 56.04 10.99 30.54
CA GLY A 546 54.63 11.21 30.20
C GLY A 546 54.40 11.71 28.79
N ILE A 547 53.13 11.99 28.48
CA ILE A 547 52.71 12.48 27.16
C ILE A 547 52.37 13.98 27.26
N PRO A 548 53.02 14.84 26.43
CA PRO A 548 52.72 16.27 26.36
C PRO A 548 51.25 16.53 26.06
N GLU A 549 50.65 17.54 26.70
CA GLU A 549 49.23 17.89 26.48
C GLU A 549 48.90 18.18 25.02
N SER A 550 49.84 18.74 24.25
CA SER A 550 49.66 19.02 22.82
C SER A 550 49.46 17.77 21.96
N ASP A 551 49.91 16.61 22.45
CA ASP A 551 49.95 15.38 21.68
C ASP A 551 48.78 14.46 22.07
N ARG A 552 48.14 14.68 23.23
CA ARG A 552 47.11 13.80 23.83
C ARG A 552 45.91 13.52 22.91
N ASP A 553 45.53 14.49 22.09
CA ASP A 553 44.41 14.35 21.16
C ASP A 553 44.74 13.47 19.95
N THR A 554 46.02 13.32 19.60
CA THR A 554 46.48 12.62 18.39
C THR A 554 47.30 11.36 18.67
N VAL A 555 47.60 11.03 19.94
CA VAL A 555 48.42 9.86 20.30
C VAL A 555 47.85 8.54 19.81
N PHE A 556 46.51 8.49 19.66
CA PHE A 556 45.77 7.31 19.23
C PHE A 556 45.59 7.25 17.71
N ASP A 557 46.05 8.27 16.97
CA ASP A 557 45.99 8.26 15.51
C ASP A 557 47.01 7.26 14.94
N HIS A 558 46.63 6.55 13.89
CA HIS A 558 47.52 5.59 13.23
C HIS A 558 48.79 6.28 12.71
N GLY A 559 49.95 5.72 13.06
CA GLY A 559 51.25 6.23 12.63
C GLY A 559 51.85 7.32 13.53
N PHE A 560 51.18 7.71 14.62
CA PHE A 560 51.77 8.61 15.61
C PHE A 560 52.93 7.92 16.35
N THR A 561 54.15 8.44 16.19
CA THR A 561 55.33 7.95 16.91
C THR A 561 56.29 9.10 17.22
N THR A 562 56.87 9.08 18.41
CA THR A 562 57.96 9.99 18.81
C THR A 562 59.33 9.31 18.76
N SER A 563 59.39 8.01 18.46
CA SER A 563 60.62 7.24 18.29
C SER A 563 60.99 7.11 16.82
N ALA A 564 62.29 7.20 16.51
CA ALA A 564 62.81 6.98 15.17
C ALA A 564 62.56 5.55 14.67
N ASP A 565 62.44 4.58 15.57
CA ASP A 565 62.24 3.15 15.27
C ASP A 565 60.80 2.66 15.53
N GLY A 566 59.96 3.48 16.18
CA GLY A 566 58.57 3.13 16.49
C GLY A 566 57.68 3.04 15.25
N THR A 567 56.76 2.07 15.25
CA THR A 567 55.82 1.81 14.15
C THR A 567 54.64 2.80 14.14
N GLY A 568 54.29 3.33 15.33
CA GLY A 568 53.16 4.23 15.51
C GLY A 568 51.79 3.56 15.55
N PHE A 569 51.74 2.23 15.64
CA PHE A 569 50.50 1.46 15.77
C PHE A 569 50.12 1.12 17.21
N GLY A 570 51.06 1.21 18.17
CA GLY A 570 50.84 0.71 19.53
C GLY A 570 49.60 1.27 20.23
N LEU A 571 49.43 2.60 20.27
CA LEU A 571 48.26 3.22 20.93
C LEU A 571 46.98 3.17 20.08
N SER A 572 47.09 3.13 18.74
CA SER A 572 45.89 2.92 17.91
C SER A 572 45.33 1.50 18.09
N ILE A 573 46.19 0.48 18.25
CA ILE A 573 45.76 -0.89 18.61
C ILE A 573 45.04 -0.91 19.96
N VAL A 574 45.52 -0.15 20.96
CA VAL A 574 44.84 -0.02 22.26
C VAL A 574 43.43 0.54 22.08
N ARG A 575 43.27 1.56 21.22
CA ARG A 575 41.97 2.13 20.89
C ARG A 575 41.06 1.13 20.17
N ASP A 576 41.57 0.43 19.17
CA ASP A 576 40.79 -0.57 18.42
C ASP A 576 40.31 -1.71 19.31
N VAL A 577 41.13 -2.16 20.27
CA VAL A 577 40.73 -3.17 21.24
C VAL A 577 39.68 -2.61 22.21
N ALA A 578 39.83 -1.37 22.68
CA ALA A 578 38.85 -0.73 23.54
C ALA A 578 37.50 -0.57 22.82
N ASP A 579 37.50 -0.04 21.61
CA ASP A 579 36.30 0.16 20.79
C ASP A 579 35.59 -1.18 20.50
N ALA A 580 36.33 -2.26 20.23
CA ALA A 580 35.77 -3.60 20.06
C ALA A 580 35.11 -4.19 21.34
N HIS A 581 35.45 -3.65 22.50
CA HIS A 581 34.87 -4.02 23.80
C HIS A 581 33.83 -3.01 24.31
N ASP A 582 33.47 -2.00 23.51
CA ASP A 582 32.64 -0.86 23.92
C ASP A 582 33.25 -0.07 25.11
N TRP A 583 34.58 -0.09 25.23
CA TRP A 583 35.32 0.63 26.26
C TRP A 583 35.79 1.98 25.75
N THR A 584 35.97 2.92 26.68
CA THR A 584 36.59 4.21 26.37
C THR A 584 38.01 4.25 26.92
N VAL A 585 38.97 4.71 26.12
CA VAL A 585 40.35 4.96 26.56
C VAL A 585 40.62 6.46 26.65
N SER A 586 41.31 6.89 27.70
CA SER A 586 41.73 8.29 27.90
C SER A 586 43.16 8.37 28.43
N VAL A 587 43.84 9.48 28.15
CA VAL A 587 45.23 9.72 28.59
C VAL A 587 45.32 10.96 29.48
N THR A 588 45.92 10.79 30.65
CA THR A 588 46.23 11.87 31.60
C THR A 588 47.67 11.78 32.07
N THR A 589 48.09 12.72 32.91
CA THR A 589 49.34 12.57 33.67
C THR A 589 49.12 11.60 34.82
N SER A 590 50.12 10.77 35.13
CA SER A 590 50.16 9.92 36.32
C SER A 590 50.54 10.73 37.57
N ASP A 591 50.09 10.29 38.75
CA ASP A 591 50.37 10.96 40.03
C ASP A 591 51.86 10.91 40.41
N ASP A 592 52.57 9.88 39.95
CA ASP A 592 54.00 9.65 40.19
C ASP A 592 54.91 10.31 39.12
N GLY A 593 54.34 11.15 38.24
CA GLY A 593 54.96 11.54 36.97
C GLY A 593 54.65 10.51 35.89
N GLY A 594 54.86 10.81 34.61
CA GLY A 594 54.57 9.86 33.52
C GLY A 594 53.17 9.95 32.92
N ALA A 595 52.82 8.98 32.07
CA ALA A 595 51.51 8.90 31.44
C ALA A 595 50.59 7.95 32.20
N ARG A 596 49.29 8.24 32.20
CA ARG A 596 48.25 7.37 32.74
C ARG A 596 47.19 7.16 31.67
N LEU A 597 47.03 5.92 31.23
CA LEU A 597 45.94 5.52 30.33
C LEU A 597 44.85 4.86 31.16
N THR A 598 43.64 5.41 31.10
CA THR A 598 42.47 4.90 31.83
C THR A 598 41.47 4.32 30.85
N ILE A 599 41.09 3.07 31.07
CA ILE A 599 40.11 2.33 30.28
C ILE A 599 38.85 2.18 31.15
N THR A 600 37.71 2.67 30.67
CA THR A 600 36.43 2.65 31.38
C THR A 600 35.33 1.95 30.57
N GLY A 601 34.29 1.47 31.25
CA GLY A 601 33.21 0.66 30.66
C GLY A 601 33.46 -0.85 30.76
N THR A 602 34.35 -1.28 31.65
CA THR A 602 34.85 -2.67 31.71
C THR A 602 34.03 -3.60 32.59
N ASP A 603 32.93 -3.11 33.17
CA ASP A 603 32.11 -3.84 34.13
C ASP A 603 31.51 -5.10 33.48
N ALA A 604 31.55 -6.22 34.22
CA ALA A 604 30.77 -7.39 33.82
C ALA A 604 29.28 -7.07 33.95
N PRO A 605 28.42 -7.43 32.97
CA PRO A 605 27.00 -7.28 33.14
C PRO A 605 26.59 -8.00 34.43
N THR A 606 26.11 -7.24 35.40
CA THR A 606 25.43 -7.80 36.56
C THR A 606 24.15 -8.43 36.02
N HIS A 607 24.16 -9.75 35.88
CA HIS A 607 22.92 -10.52 35.76
C HIS A 607 22.10 -10.26 37.04
N GLU A 608 21.17 -9.31 36.95
CA GLU A 608 20.02 -9.21 37.87
C GLU A 608 18.87 -10.11 37.41
#